data_AF-A0A7C5NGI8-F1
#
_entry.id   AF-A0A7C5NGI8-F1
#
_cell.length_a   1.000
_cell.length_b   1.000
_cell.length_c   1.000
_cell.angle_alpha   90.00
_cell.angle_beta   90.00
_cell.angle_gamma   90.00
#
_symmetry.space_group_name_H-M   'P 1'
#
loop_
_entity.id
_entity.type
_entity.pdbx_description
1 polymer ?
#
loop_
_entity_poly.entity_id
_entity_poly.type
_entity_poly.pdbx_seq_one_letter_code
_entity_poly.pdbx_strand_id
1 'polypeptide(L)' 'RRPMVREGRKIGRNEPCPCGSGRKYKQCHGKLS' A
#
# COMPACT_ATOMS: atom_id res chain seq x y z
N ARG A 1 -13.26 22.72 -10.55
CA ARG A 1 -12.67 21.35 -10.50
C ARG A 1 -11.69 21.32 -9.33
N ARG A 2 -12.01 20.63 -8.23
CA ARG A 2 -11.06 20.45 -7.11
C ARG A 2 -10.06 19.35 -7.48
N PRO A 3 -8.75 19.52 -7.27
CA PRO A 3 -7.80 18.44 -7.48
C PRO A 3 -8.03 17.36 -6.43
N MET A 4 -8.21 16.12 -6.88
CA MET A 4 -8.34 14.96 -6.00
C MET A 4 -6.92 14.60 -5.53
N VAL A 5 -6.49 15.19 -4.41
CA VAL A 5 -5.23 14.81 -3.78
C VAL A 5 -5.42 13.40 -3.23
N ARG A 6 -4.75 12.41 -3.83
CA ARG A 6 -4.68 11.07 -3.25
C ARG A 6 -3.83 11.16 -1.99
N GLU A 7 -4.50 11.32 -0.86
CA GLU A 7 -3.92 11.37 0.49
C GLU A 7 -3.52 9.95 0.94
N GLY A 8 -2.67 9.29 0.15
CA GLY A 8 -2.12 7.99 0.46
C GLY A 8 -0.61 8.08 0.50
N ARG A 9 -0.01 7.82 1.67
CA ARG A 9 1.44 7.59 1.74
C ARG A 9 1.78 6.48 0.75
N LYS A 10 2.80 6.72 -0.09
CA LYS A 10 3.29 5.70 -1.03
C LYS A 10 3.94 4.59 -0.21
N ILE A 11 3.18 3.55 0.12
CA ILE A 11 3.71 2.42 0.87
C ILE A 11 4.69 1.65 0.00
N GLY A 12 5.89 1.46 0.49
CA GLY A 12 6.93 0.71 -0.17
C GLY A 12 6.54 -0.76 -0.30
N ARG A 13 6.88 -1.39 -1.43
CA ARG A 13 6.57 -2.82 -1.67
C ARG A 13 7.15 -3.76 -0.60
N ASN A 14 8.23 -3.39 0.07
CA ASN A 14 8.84 -4.20 1.14
C ASN A 14 8.35 -3.84 2.55
N GLU A 15 7.59 -2.76 2.73
CA GLU A 15 7.05 -2.36 4.03
C GLU A 15 6.00 -3.35 4.54
N PRO A 16 5.76 -3.42 5.86
CA PRO A 16 4.66 -4.19 6.40
C PRO A 16 3.32 -3.75 5.80
N CYS A 17 2.45 -4.72 5.51
CA CYS A 17 1.12 -4.42 5.00
C CYS A 17 0.31 -3.65 6.04
N PRO A 18 -0.38 -2.55 5.65
CA PRO A 18 -1.22 -1.77 6.57
C PRO A 18 -2.47 -2.54 7.03
N CYS A 19 -2.74 -3.69 6.41
CA CYS A 19 -3.80 -4.61 6.75
C CYS A 19 -3.55 -5.45 8.02
N GLY A 20 -2.39 -5.30 8.68
CA GLY A 20 -2.08 -6.02 9.92
C GLY A 20 -1.79 -7.52 9.74
N SER A 21 -1.67 -8.01 8.50
CA SER A 21 -1.44 -9.44 8.22
C SER A 21 -0.03 -9.95 8.57
N GLY A 22 0.87 -9.08 9.03
CA GLY A 22 2.27 -9.39 9.28
C GLY A 22 3.11 -9.64 8.01
N ARG A 23 2.50 -9.59 6.82
CA ARG A 23 3.16 -9.82 5.52
C ARG A 23 3.66 -8.51 4.93
N LYS A 24 4.70 -8.56 4.10
CA LYS A 24 5.14 -7.40 3.31
C LYS A 24 4.06 -6.98 2.32
N TYR A 25 3.96 -5.68 2.01
CA TYR A 25 2.95 -5.13 1.11
C TYR A 25 2.92 -5.88 -0.23
N LYS A 26 4.09 -6.15 -0.84
CA LYS A 26 4.21 -6.93 -2.09
C LYS A 26 3.72 -8.38 -2.02
N GLN A 27 3.57 -8.93 -0.82
CA GLN A 27 3.09 -10.30 -0.59
C GLN A 27 1.62 -10.33 -0.15
N CYS A 28 0.98 -9.16 -0.05
CA CYS A 28 -0.40 -9.00 0.38
C CYS A 28 -1.14 -8.07 -0.61
N HIS A 29 -1.49 -6.84 -0.20
CA HIS A 29 -2.26 -5.90 -1.03
C HIS A 29 -1.50 -5.33 -2.24
N GLY A 30 -0.18 -5.41 -2.23
CA GLY A 30 0.70 -5.05 -3.35
C GLY A 30 1.19 -6.25 -4.16
N LYS A 31 0.55 -7.41 -4.01
CA LYS A 31 0.86 -8.59 -4.82
C LYS A 31 0.43 -8.31 -6.26
N LEU A 32 1.41 -8.07 -7.11
CA LEU A 32 1.24 -8.12 -8.56
C LEU A 32 1.18 -9.61 -8.89
N SER A 33 -0.04 -10.12 -9.10
CA SER A 33 -0.21 -11.41 -9.77
C SER A 33 0.21 -11.29 -11.23
#